data_AF-A0A822A7P7-F1
#
_entry.id   AF-A0A822A7P7-F1
#
_cell.length_a   1.000
_cell.length_b   1.000
_cell.length_c   1.000
_cell.angle_alpha   90.00
_cell.angle_beta   90.00
_cell.angle_gamma   90.00
#
_symmetry.space_group_name_H-M   'P 1'
#
loop_
_entity.id
_entity.type
_entity.pdbx_description
1 polymer ?
#
loop_
_entity_poly.entity_id
_entity_poly.type
_entity_poly.pdbx_seq_one_letter_code
_entity_poly.pdbx_strand_id
1 'polypeptide(L)'
;MYLGTTDARTLLFVEAINGRTVRAHSHFATEDEILPLPGTHMIVQSQFSPASDLHIIHLKQVVPEETLLELPFQGTLNIFDLFIELQFPLLLGARLYPKI
;
A
#
# COMPACT_ATOMS: atom_id res chain seq x y z
N MET A 1 -17.16 8.33 -3.33
CA MET A 1 -16.10 9.15 -2.71
C MET A 1 -15.42 9.93 -3.83
N TYR A 2 -15.84 11.17 -4.05
CA TYR A 2 -15.22 12.09 -5.01
C TYR A 2 -14.58 13.22 -4.19
N LEU A 3 -13.25 13.21 -4.08
CA LEU A 3 -12.47 14.31 -3.51
C LEU A 3 -11.99 15.21 -4.66
N GLY A 4 -12.87 16.04 -5.19
CA GLY A 4 -12.52 17.10 -6.12
C GLY A 4 -13.25 18.37 -5.70
N THR A 5 -12.52 19.45 -5.44
CA THR A 5 -13.14 20.72 -5.00
C THR A 5 -13.64 21.57 -6.16
N THR A 6 -13.17 21.36 -7.38
CA THR A 6 -13.77 21.81 -8.66
C THR A 6 -12.76 21.41 -9.73
N ASP A 7 -13.15 20.54 -10.67
CA ASP A 7 -12.36 20.05 -11.83
C ASP A 7 -11.02 19.33 -11.54
N ALA A 8 -10.44 19.48 -10.34
CA ALA A 8 -9.21 18.81 -9.96
C ALA A 8 -9.46 17.33 -9.58
N ARG A 9 -8.80 16.44 -10.31
CA ARG A 9 -8.75 15.00 -10.04
C ARG A 9 -7.78 14.74 -8.90
N THR A 10 -8.25 14.04 -7.88
CA THR A 10 -7.38 13.55 -6.80
C THR A 10 -7.17 12.05 -6.99
N LEU A 11 -5.92 11.65 -7.21
CA LEU A 11 -5.50 10.24 -7.20
C LEU A 11 -4.87 9.90 -5.85
N LEU A 12 -5.25 8.73 -5.32
CA LEU A 12 -4.63 8.15 -4.15
C LEU A 12 -3.66 7.08 -4.63
N PHE A 13 -2.37 7.28 -4.37
CA PHE A 13 -1.37 6.25 -4.53
C PHE A 13 -1.22 5.54 -3.18
N VAL A 14 -1.53 4.24 -3.10
CA VAL A 14 -1.68 3.52 -1.84
C VAL A 14 -0.69 2.36 -1.75
N GLU A 15 0.17 2.39 -0.75
CA GLU A 15 1.00 1.27 -0.33
C GLU A 15 0.32 0.53 0.83
N ALA A 16 -0.24 -0.65 0.56
CA ALA A 16 -0.93 -1.48 1.56
C ALA A 16 -0.21 -2.81 1.80
N ILE A 17 -0.27 -3.31 3.03
CA ILE A 17 0.44 -4.53 3.49
C ILE A 17 -0.48 -5.75 3.40
N ASN A 18 -1.78 -5.60 3.68
CA ASN A 18 -2.73 -6.71 3.81
C ASN A 18 -3.99 -6.54 2.95
N GLY A 19 -3.86 -5.86 1.82
CA GLY A 19 -4.93 -5.80 0.82
C GLY A 19 -5.28 -7.20 0.28
N ARG A 20 -6.56 -7.41 -0.04
CA ARG A 20 -7.06 -8.65 -0.65
C ARG A 20 -7.50 -8.39 -2.07
N THR A 21 -7.02 -9.21 -3.00
CA THR A 21 -7.60 -9.21 -4.34
C THR A 21 -9.04 -9.73 -4.27
N VAL A 22 -9.95 -9.02 -4.93
CA VAL A 22 -11.36 -9.41 -5.02
C VAL A 22 -11.76 -9.72 -6.47
N ARG A 23 -10.79 -9.86 -7.38
CA ARG A 23 -11.04 -10.09 -8.83
C ARG A 23 -12.04 -11.23 -9.09
N ALA A 24 -11.91 -12.34 -8.37
CA ALA A 24 -12.80 -13.51 -8.51
C ALA A 24 -14.25 -13.26 -8.04
N HIS A 25 -14.47 -12.17 -7.32
CA HIS A 25 -15.75 -11.77 -6.73
C HIS A 25 -16.23 -10.40 -7.23
N SER A 26 -15.47 -9.75 -8.11
CA SER A 26 -15.80 -8.44 -8.66
C SER A 26 -16.77 -8.58 -9.83
N HIS A 27 -17.68 -7.62 -9.97
CA HIS A 27 -18.56 -7.52 -11.13
C HIS A 27 -17.77 -7.25 -12.42
N PHE A 28 -16.62 -6.57 -12.29
CA PHE A 28 -15.72 -6.24 -13.39
C PHE A 28 -14.47 -7.11 -13.32
N ALA A 29 -14.58 -8.35 -13.80
CA ALA A 29 -13.51 -9.35 -13.71
C ALA A 29 -12.19 -8.97 -14.42
N THR A 30 -12.21 -7.94 -15.28
CA THR A 30 -11.04 -7.40 -15.96
C THR A 30 -10.24 -6.43 -15.10
N GLU A 31 -10.77 -5.99 -13.97
CA GLU A 31 -10.10 -5.05 -13.07
C GLU A 31 -9.32 -5.78 -11.97
N ASP A 32 -8.15 -5.24 -11.65
CA ASP A 32 -7.25 -5.77 -10.63
C ASP A 32 -7.58 -5.15 -9.27
N GLU A 33 -8.82 -5.36 -8.85
CA GLU A 33 -9.36 -4.75 -7.65
C GLU A 33 -8.73 -5.34 -6.38
N ILE A 34 -8.21 -4.46 -5.53
CA ILE A 34 -7.64 -4.79 -4.22
C ILE A 34 -8.41 -4.03 -3.15
N LEU A 35 -8.93 -4.75 -2.17
CA LEU A 35 -9.69 -4.20 -1.05
C LEU A 35 -8.82 -4.16 0.22
N PRO A 36 -8.62 -2.98 0.84
CA PRO A 36 -8.00 -2.90 2.18
C PRO A 36 -8.97 -3.40 3.25
N LEU A 37 -8.43 -3.85 4.40
CA LEU A 37 -9.27 -4.30 5.50
C LEU A 37 -10.00 -3.13 6.18
N PRO A 38 -11.19 -3.36 6.75
CA PRO A 38 -11.85 -2.36 7.59
C PRO A 38 -10.93 -1.88 8.71
N GLY A 39 -10.95 -0.58 9.00
CA GLY A 39 -10.09 0.01 10.02
C GLY A 39 -8.62 0.12 9.63
N THR A 40 -8.27 -0.01 8.34
CA THR A 40 -6.89 0.18 7.90
C THR A 40 -6.45 1.63 8.16
N HIS A 41 -5.42 1.78 9.00
CA HIS A 41 -4.80 3.07 9.28
C HIS A 41 -3.76 3.39 8.21
N MET A 42 -3.91 4.55 7.57
CA MET A 42 -3.02 5.06 6.55
C MET A 42 -2.43 6.40 6.98
N ILE A 43 -1.15 6.63 6.70
CA ILE A 43 -0.49 7.93 6.87
C ILE A 43 -0.13 8.53 5.52
N VAL A 44 -0.22 9.86 5.41
CA VAL A 44 0.22 10.60 4.22
C VAL A 44 1.74 10.63 4.21
N GLN A 45 2.34 10.05 3.17
CA GLN A 45 3.78 10.06 2.94
C GLN A 45 4.22 11.29 2.16
N SER A 46 3.49 11.62 1.11
CA SER A 46 3.79 12.77 0.25
C SER A 46 2.56 13.24 -0.51
N GLN A 47 2.65 14.46 -1.05
CA GLN A 47 1.66 15.04 -1.93
C GLN A 47 2.38 15.63 -3.15
N PHE A 48 1.81 15.43 -4.33
CA PHE A 48 2.43 15.87 -5.58
C PHE A 48 1.37 16.33 -6.57
N SER A 49 1.61 17.46 -7.24
CA SER A 49 0.67 18.05 -8.21
C SER A 49 1.37 18.24 -9.54
N PRO A 50 1.43 17.20 -10.41
CA PRO A 50 2.13 17.29 -11.69
C PRO A 50 1.47 18.23 -12.69
N ALA A 51 0.16 18.49 -12.53
CA ALA A 51 -0.61 19.39 -13.36
C ALA A 51 -1.59 20.19 -12.48
N SER A 52 -2.16 21.27 -13.03
CA SER A 52 -3.09 22.13 -12.31
C SER A 52 -4.41 21.45 -11.92
N ASP A 53 -4.76 20.37 -12.61
CA ASP A 53 -5.99 19.60 -12.43
C ASP A 53 -5.73 18.20 -11.84
N LEU A 54 -4.50 17.89 -11.43
CA LEU A 54 -4.13 16.59 -10.91
C LEU A 54 -3.36 16.71 -9.59
N HIS A 55 -3.97 16.21 -8.53
CA HIS A 55 -3.37 16.07 -7.21
C HIS A 55 -3.19 14.60 -6.89
N ILE A 56 -2.00 14.22 -6.45
CA ILE A 56 -1.66 12.86 -6.04
C ILE A 56 -1.32 12.90 -4.57
N ILE A 57 -2.00 12.06 -3.78
CA ILE A 57 -1.70 11.86 -2.37
C ILE A 57 -1.16 10.44 -2.22
N HIS A 58 0.08 10.34 -1.74
CA HIS A 58 0.69 9.06 -1.41
C HIS A 58 0.32 8.68 0.03
N LEU A 59 -0.38 7.56 0.17
CA LEU A 59 -0.75 6.94 1.43
C LEU A 59 0.06 5.66 1.63
N LYS A 60 0.53 5.46 2.86
CA LYS A 60 1.16 4.21 3.27
C LYS A 60 0.45 3.66 4.49
N GLN A 61 0.15 2.38 4.46
CA GLN A 61 -0.45 1.68 5.58
C GLN A 61 0.51 1.62 6.76
N VAL A 62 -0.01 1.95 7.94
CA VAL A 62 0.67 1.71 9.21
C VAL A 62 0.49 0.24 9.56
N VAL A 63 1.59 -0.42 9.95
CA VAL A 63 1.55 -1.80 10.45
C VAL A 63 0.63 -1.83 11.68
N PRO A 64 -0.46 -2.62 11.67
CA PRO A 64 -1.33 -2.72 12.83
C PRO A 64 -0.61 -3.44 13.97
N GLU A 65 -0.89 -3.05 15.21
CA GLU A 65 -0.35 -3.72 16.41
C GLU A 65 -0.85 -5.17 16.50
N GLU A 66 -2.10 -5.38 16.08
CA GLU A 66 -2.74 -6.70 16.01
C GLU A 66 -3.21 -6.98 14.58
N THR A 67 -2.72 -8.06 13.99
CA THR A 67 -3.12 -8.47 12.63
C THR A 67 -4.38 -9.34 12.70
N LEU A 68 -5.52 -8.79 12.30
CA LEU A 68 -6.80 -9.52 12.27
C LEU A 68 -6.84 -10.64 11.22
N LEU A 69 -6.03 -10.52 10.17
CA LEU A 69 -5.83 -11.52 9.14
C LEU A 69 -4.34 -11.72 8.93
N GLU A 70 -3.92 -12.96 8.70
CA GLU A 70 -2.53 -13.26 8.37
C GLU A 70 -2.07 -12.45 7.15
N LEU A 71 -0.84 -11.93 7.23
CA LEU A 71 -0.24 -11.21 6.12
C LEU A 71 -0.15 -12.15 4.91
N PRO A 72 -0.41 -11.65 3.69
CA PRO A 72 -0.33 -12.46 2.47
C PRO A 72 1.07 -13.05 2.24
N PHE A 73 2.09 -12.48 2.90
CA PHE A 73 3.46 -12.97 2.90
C PHE A 73 4.07 -12.72 4.29
N GLN A 74 4.61 -13.78 4.90
CA GLN A 74 5.56 -13.66 6.01
C GLN A 74 6.95 -13.73 5.41
N GLY A 75 7.59 -12.58 5.18
CA GLY A 75 9.02 -12.59 4.89
C GLY A 75 9.77 -13.10 6.11
N THR A 76 10.64 -14.10 5.94
CA THR A 76 11.47 -14.62 7.03
C THR A 76 12.45 -13.54 7.46
N LEU A 77 12.20 -12.87 8.59
CA LEU A 77 13.17 -11.94 9.18
C LEU A 77 14.32 -12.76 9.78
N ASN A 78 15.41 -12.90 9.02
CA ASN A 78 16.66 -13.42 9.54
C ASN A 78 17.39 -12.30 10.31
N ILE A 79 18.16 -12.62 11.34
CA ILE A 79 18.92 -11.64 12.15
C ILE A 79 19.86 -10.79 11.25
N PHE A 80 20.29 -11.38 10.13
CA PHE A 80 21.06 -10.70 9.09
C PHE A 80 20.28 -9.58 8.38
N ASP A 81 18.98 -9.74 8.18
CA ASP A 81 18.11 -8.76 7.52
C ASP A 81 17.86 -7.53 8.42
N LEU A 82 17.79 -7.72 9.74
CA LEU A 82 17.71 -6.64 10.72
C LEU A 82 18.99 -5.79 10.74
N PHE A 83 20.16 -6.43 10.57
CA PHE A 83 21.45 -5.73 10.49
C PHE A 83 21.58 -4.90 9.22
N ILE A 84 21.03 -5.39 8.10
CA ILE A 84 20.95 -4.64 6.84
C ILE A 84 20.01 -3.44 6.98
N GLU A 85 18.87 -3.56 7.67
CA GLU A 85 17.92 -2.46 7.86
C GLU A 85 18.55 -1.25 8.59
N LEU A 86 19.37 -1.51 9.61
CA LEU A 86 20.10 -0.47 10.36
C LEU A 86 21.15 0.27 9.52
N GLN A 87 21.66 -0.35 8.45
CA GLN A 87 22.68 0.24 7.58
C GLN A 87 22.09 0.76 6.25
N PHE A 88 21.03 0.13 5.73
CA PHE A 88 20.46 0.34 4.39
C PHE A 88 18.94 0.02 4.36
N PRO A 89 18.07 0.96 4.79
CA PRO A 89 16.63 0.71 4.95
C PRO A 89 15.87 0.40 3.65
N LEU A 90 16.41 0.77 2.49
CA LEU A 90 15.78 0.52 1.18
C LEU A 90 15.91 -0.94 0.70
N LEU A 91 16.84 -1.72 1.23
CA LEU A 91 17.18 -3.04 0.67
C LEU A 91 16.24 -4.17 1.13
N LEU A 92 15.62 -4.02 2.31
CA LEU A 92 14.77 -5.06 2.90
C LEU A 92 13.38 -5.11 2.26
N GLY A 93 12.81 -3.95 1.90
CA GLY A 93 11.52 -3.88 1.22
C GLY A 93 11.45 -4.76 -0.02
N ALA A 94 12.53 -4.83 -0.81
CA ALA A 94 12.63 -5.67 -2.01
C ALA A 94 12.84 -7.17 -1.72
N ARG A 95 13.35 -7.54 -0.54
CA ARG A 95 13.60 -8.94 -0.13
C ARG A 95 12.38 -9.63 0.48
N LEU A 96 11.42 -8.86 0.99
CA LEU A 96 10.19 -9.37 1.59
C LEU A 96 9.10 -9.70 0.55
N TYR A 97 9.29 -9.31 -0.72
CA TYR A 97 8.44 -9.75 -1.82
C TYR A 97 8.96 -11.05 -2.43
N PRO A 98 8.09 -12.04 -2.71
CA PRO A 98 8.50 -13.21 -3.46
C PRO A 98 8.99 -12.77 -4.86
N LYS A 99 10.10 -13.37 -5.33
CA LYS A 99 10.48 -13.28 -6.74
C LYS A 99 9.40 -13.99 -7.55
N ILE A 100 8.75 -13.24 -8.44
CA ILE A 100 7.83 -13.77 -9.46
C ILE A 100 8.60 -14.70 -10.40
#